data_AF-A0A843DRY2-F1
#
_entry.id   AF-A0A843DRY2-F1
#
_cell.length_a   1.000
_cell.length_b   1.000
_cell.length_c   1.000
_cell.angle_alpha   90.00
_cell.angle_beta   90.00
_cell.angle_gamma   90.00
#
_symmetry.space_group_name_H-M   'P 1'
#
loop_
_entity.id
_entity.type
_entity.pdbx_description
1 polymer ?
#
loop_
_entity_poly.entity_id
_entity_poly.type
_entity_poly.pdbx_seq_one_letter_code
_entity_poly.pdbx_strand_id
1 'polypeptide(L)'
;VGAFAFTMSVPLILIGNGIGAFVVREMTIRNLDTIRKFAYLKNGAMYSILCLGIIMCSEAFGAHLPIWFPPLLTICIVAVFLWLSIRKIKRNDFGVCPVEPKSE
;
A
#
# COMPACT_ATOMS: atom_id res chain seq x y z
N VAL A 1 1.67 -19.18 1.67
CA VAL A 1 2.04 -19.81 2.95
C VAL A 1 1.33 -19.19 4.17
N GLY A 2 0.97 -17.89 4.16
CA GLY A 2 0.34 -17.12 5.27
C GLY A 2 -0.53 -17.85 6.32
N ALA A 3 -1.80 -18.19 6.02
CA ALA A 3 -2.68 -18.87 6.98
C ALA A 3 -2.50 -20.40 6.98
N PHE A 4 -2.15 -20.97 5.83
CA PHE A 4 -2.00 -22.41 5.62
C PHE A 4 -0.72 -23.01 6.25
N ALA A 5 0.27 -22.20 6.62
CA ALA A 5 1.42 -22.66 7.41
C ALA A 5 1.20 -22.60 8.92
N PHE A 6 0.17 -21.89 9.37
CA PHE A 6 -0.08 -21.74 10.80
C PHE A 6 -0.94 -22.88 11.35
N THR A 7 -1.86 -23.40 10.54
CA THR A 7 -2.73 -24.50 10.94
C THR A 7 -3.27 -25.29 9.74
N MET A 8 -3.36 -26.62 9.88
CA MET A 8 -4.00 -27.51 8.89
C MET A 8 -5.53 -27.65 9.12
N SER A 9 -6.09 -26.98 10.13
CA SER A 9 -7.52 -27.00 10.38
C SER A 9 -8.26 -26.01 9.48
N VAL A 10 -8.87 -26.54 8.42
CA VAL A 10 -9.69 -25.80 7.45
C VAL A 10 -10.78 -24.93 8.09
N PRO A 11 -11.49 -25.36 9.16
CA PRO A 11 -12.50 -24.51 9.81
C PRO A 11 -11.93 -23.20 10.38
N LEU A 12 -10.73 -23.24 10.98
CA LEU A 12 -10.09 -22.05 11.53
C LEU A 12 -9.71 -21.04 10.43
N ILE A 13 -9.20 -21.55 9.30
CA ILE A 13 -8.80 -20.72 8.15
C ILE A 13 -10.02 -20.01 7.56
N LEU A 14 -11.14 -20.72 7.43
CA LEU A 14 -12.41 -20.17 6.92
C LEU A 14 -12.96 -19.08 7.83
N ILE A 15 -12.97 -19.30 9.15
CA ILE A 15 -13.43 -18.30 10.11
C ILE A 15 -12.52 -17.07 10.08
N GLY A 16 -11.19 -17.27 10.10
CA GLY A 16 -10.22 -16.18 10.07
C GLY A 16 -10.29 -15.35 8.78
N ASN A 17 -10.36 -16.00 7.62
CA ASN A 17 -10.51 -15.29 6.34
C ASN A 17 -11.88 -14.64 6.21
N GLY A 18 -12.96 -15.27 6.69
CA GLY A 18 -14.30 -14.70 6.66
C GLY A 18 -14.40 -13.40 7.45
N ILE A 19 -13.87 -13.39 8.68
CA ILE A 19 -13.81 -12.18 9.52
C ILE A 19 -12.88 -11.14 8.88
N GLY A 20 -11.70 -11.56 8.43
CA GLY A 20 -10.73 -10.68 7.78
C GLY A 20 -11.30 -9.97 6.55
N ALA A 21 -12.00 -10.71 5.69
CA ALA A 21 -12.63 -10.16 4.48
C ALA A 21 -13.70 -9.10 4.82
N PHE A 22 -14.53 -9.35 5.84
CA PHE A 22 -15.54 -8.39 6.26
C PHE A 22 -14.90 -7.11 6.83
N VAL A 23 -13.90 -7.24 7.71
CA VAL A 23 -13.21 -6.09 8.32
C VAL A 23 -12.48 -5.25 7.26
N VAL A 24 -11.77 -5.89 6.33
CA VAL A 24 -11.06 -5.20 5.23
C VAL A 24 -12.04 -4.46 4.32
N ARG A 25 -13.23 -5.05 4.06
CA ARG A 25 -14.28 -4.39 3.27
C ARG A 25 -14.78 -3.12 3.95
N GLU A 26 -15.14 -3.20 5.22
CA GLU A 26 -15.62 -2.04 5.99
C GLU A 26 -14.54 -0.95 6.10
N MET A 27 -13.28 -1.36 6.32
CA MET A 27 -12.14 -0.44 6.31
C MET A 27 -11.98 0.25 4.96
N THR A 28 -12.10 -0.49 3.86
CA THR A 28 -11.94 0.05 2.51
C THR A 28 -13.04 1.07 2.20
N ILE A 29 -14.31 0.70 2.43
CA ILE A 29 -15.45 1.57 2.14
C ILE A 29 -15.36 2.88 2.95
N ARG A 30 -15.06 2.80 4.25
CA ARG A 30 -14.97 3.97 5.13
C ARG A 30 -13.77 4.86 4.83
N ASN A 31 -12.62 4.27 4.48
CA ASN A 31 -11.40 5.05 4.24
C ASN A 31 -11.30 5.59 2.80
N LEU A 32 -12.12 5.10 1.87
CA LEU A 32 -12.08 5.50 0.46
C LEU A 32 -12.24 7.01 0.27
N ASP A 33 -13.17 7.62 1.00
CA ASP A 33 -13.43 9.06 0.94
C ASP A 33 -12.28 9.91 1.52
N THR A 34 -11.54 9.35 2.47
CA THR A 34 -10.36 10.02 3.04
C THR A 34 -9.17 9.93 2.09
N ILE A 35 -8.91 8.74 1.52
CA ILE A 35 -7.80 8.50 0.57
C ILE A 35 -7.97 9.37 -0.69
N ARG A 36 -9.20 9.56 -1.17
CA ARG A 36 -9.53 10.40 -2.34
C ARG A 36 -9.08 11.87 -2.22
N LYS A 37 -8.95 12.39 -1.00
CA LYS A 37 -8.46 13.76 -0.75
C LYS A 37 -6.94 13.90 -0.93
N PHE A 38 -6.19 12.79 -0.97
CA PHE A 38 -4.73 12.79 -1.09
C PHE A 38 -4.28 12.47 -2.52
N ALA A 39 -4.14 13.48 -3.37
CA ALA A 39 -3.72 13.32 -4.78
C ALA A 39 -2.35 12.62 -4.94
N TYR A 40 -1.39 12.89 -4.03
CA TYR A 40 -0.04 12.32 -4.10
C TYR A 40 0.07 10.89 -3.56
N LEU A 41 -0.89 10.45 -2.73
CA LEU A 41 -0.86 9.12 -2.13
C LEU A 41 -1.12 8.02 -3.18
N LYS A 42 -1.94 8.31 -4.20
CA LYS A 42 -2.21 7.38 -5.31
C LYS A 42 -0.94 7.02 -6.09
N ASN A 43 -0.14 8.02 -6.45
CA ASN A 43 1.08 7.80 -7.21
C ASN A 43 2.19 7.20 -6.34
N GLY A 44 2.33 7.63 -5.08
CA GLY A 44 3.30 7.05 -4.14
C GLY A 44 3.07 5.56 -3.89
N ALA A 45 1.81 5.13 -3.79
CA ALA A 45 1.46 3.71 -3.66
C ALA A 45 1.87 2.90 -4.90
N MET A 46 1.66 3.43 -6.11
CA MET A 46 2.05 2.76 -7.36
C MET A 46 3.57 2.59 -7.48
N TYR A 47 4.36 3.60 -7.11
CA TYR A 47 5.83 3.48 -7.09
C TYR A 47 6.34 2.47 -6.06
N SER A 48 5.65 2.36 -4.92
CA SER A 48 5.98 1.37 -3.87
C SER A 48 5.79 -0.06 -4.38
N ILE A 49 4.69 -0.32 -5.09
CA ILE A 49 4.40 -1.63 -5.68
C ILE A 49 5.41 -1.97 -6.79
N LEU A 50 5.79 -1.00 -7.63
CA LEU A 50 6.81 -1.20 -8.66
C LEU A 50 8.17 -1.56 -8.07
N CYS A 51 8.64 -0.82 -7.06
CA CYS A 51 9.91 -1.10 -6.38
C CYS A 51 9.90 -2.49 -5.73
N LEU A 52 8.79 -2.87 -5.08
CA LEU A 52 8.63 -4.21 -4.52
C LEU A 52 8.69 -5.29 -5.60
N GLY A 53 8.01 -5.09 -6.72
CA GLY A 53 7.99 -6.04 -7.84
C GLY A 53 9.39 -6.30 -8.39
N ILE A 54 10.22 -5.27 -8.52
CA ILE A 54 11.62 -5.38 -8.96
C ILE A 54 12.42 -6.22 -7.97
N ILE A 55 12.20 -6.04 -6.67
CA ILE A 55 12.95 -6.76 -5.62
C ILE A 55 12.52 -8.21 -5.53
N MET A 56 11.21 -8.50 -5.62
CA MET A 56 10.73 -9.89 -5.67
C MET A 56 11.16 -10.60 -6.95
N CYS A 57 11.22 -9.89 -8.09
CA CYS A 57 11.83 -10.45 -9.31
C CYS A 57 13.31 -10.76 -9.09
N SER A 58 14.06 -9.84 -8.48
CA SER A 58 15.49 -10.04 -8.18
C SER A 58 15.72 -11.21 -7.20
N GLU A 59 14.85 -11.35 -6.21
CA GLU A 59 14.83 -12.49 -5.27
C GLU A 59 14.60 -13.81 -6.02
N ALA A 60 13.67 -13.83 -6.98
CA ALA A 60 13.39 -15.01 -7.81
C ALA A 60 14.58 -15.44 -8.69
N PHE A 61 15.49 -14.53 -9.06
CA PHE A 61 16.71 -14.83 -9.82
C PHE A 61 17.86 -15.41 -8.98
N GLY A 62 17.64 -15.73 -7.69
CA GLY A 62 18.62 -16.39 -6.84
C GLY A 62 19.37 -15.46 -5.88
N ALA A 63 18.96 -14.19 -5.78
CA ALA A 63 19.36 -13.36 -4.66
C ALA A 63 18.67 -13.88 -3.39
N HIS A 64 19.38 -14.63 -2.55
CA HIS A 64 18.89 -15.07 -1.24
C HIS A 64 18.68 -13.86 -0.32
N LEU A 65 17.53 -13.23 -0.43
CA LEU A 65 17.08 -12.17 0.46
C LEU A 65 16.32 -12.80 1.64
N PRO A 66 16.54 -12.31 2.87
CA PRO A 66 15.81 -12.81 4.02
C PRO A 66 14.32 -12.44 3.92
N ILE A 67 13.45 -13.36 4.35
CA ILE A 67 11.98 -13.29 4.19
C ILE A 67 11.35 -11.99 4.75
N TRP A 68 12.00 -11.35 5.72
CA TRP A 68 11.53 -10.11 6.34
C TRP A 68 11.91 -8.84 5.56
N PHE A 69 12.84 -8.94 4.60
CA PHE A 69 13.36 -7.78 3.89
C PHE A 69 12.34 -7.16 2.92
N PRO A 70 11.63 -7.94 2.07
CA PRO A 70 10.59 -7.39 1.21
C PRO A 70 9.46 -6.68 1.98
N PRO A 71 8.86 -7.25 3.04
CA PRO A 71 7.80 -6.57 3.79
C PRO A 71 8.33 -5.36 4.57
N LEU A 72 9.54 -5.40 5.14
CA LEU A 72 10.11 -4.23 5.81
C LEU A 72 10.32 -3.07 4.84
N LEU A 73 10.86 -3.36 3.66
CA LEU A 73 11.13 -2.34 2.67
C LEU A 73 9.85 -1.71 2.12
N THR A 74 8.80 -2.51 1.86
CA THR A 74 7.51 -1.94 1.44
C THR A 74 6.92 -1.00 2.47
N ILE A 75 6.95 -1.39 3.75
CA ILE A 75 6.49 -0.53 4.85
C ILE A 75 7.33 0.74 4.90
N CYS A 76 8.66 0.65 4.77
CA CYS A 76 9.54 1.82 4.74
C CYS A 76 9.22 2.77 3.58
N ILE A 77 9.09 2.26 2.36
CA ILE A 77 8.82 3.09 1.17
C ILE A 77 7.46 3.80 1.35
N VAL A 78 6.41 3.05 1.69
CA VAL A 78 5.07 3.63 1.90
C VAL A 78 5.07 4.65 3.04
N ALA A 79 5.77 4.39 4.15
CA ALA A 79 5.89 5.32 5.27
C ALA A 79 6.60 6.63 4.88
N VAL A 80 7.68 6.54 4.10
CA VAL A 80 8.41 7.72 3.58
C VAL A 80 7.51 8.53 2.65
N PHE A 81 6.81 7.89 1.70
CA PHE A 81 5.89 8.59 0.80
C PHE A 81 4.71 9.21 1.55
N LEU A 82 4.19 8.54 2.58
CA LEU A 82 3.14 9.08 3.45
C LEU A 82 3.63 10.30 4.23
N TRP A 83 4.85 10.24 4.80
CA TRP A 83 5.44 11.37 5.51
C TRP A 83 5.68 12.57 4.60
N LEU A 84 6.18 12.34 3.39
CA LEU A 84 6.35 13.38 2.37
C LEU A 84 4.99 13.99 1.98
N SER A 85 3.95 13.17 1.80
CA SER A 85 2.58 13.62 1.49
C SER A 85 2.00 14.50 2.61
N ILE A 86 2.14 14.08 3.87
CA ILE A 86 1.67 14.85 5.04
C ILE A 86 2.46 16.16 5.19
N ARG A 87 3.79 16.11 5.01
CA ARG A 87 4.65 17.30 5.08
C ARG A 87 4.33 18.31 3.98
N LYS A 88 4.02 17.86 2.76
CA LYS A 88 3.59 18.71 1.64
C LYS A 88 2.25 19.40 1.92
N ILE A 89 1.29 18.69 2.52
CA ILE A 89 0.01 19.26 2.98
C ILE A 89 0.19 20.27 4.10
N LYS A 90 1.05 19.97 5.09
CA LYS A 90 1.30 20.85 6.24
C LYS A 90 2.02 22.15 5.88
N ARG A 91 2.70 22.19 4.73
CA ARG A 91 3.49 23.34 4.28
C ARG A 91 2.67 24.38 3.51
N ASN A 92 1.36 24.19 3.31
CA ASN A 92 0.46 25.10 2.55
C ASN A 92 1.06 25.66 1.25
N ASP A 93 2.03 24.95 0.67
CA ASP A 93 2.59 25.23 -0.64
C ASP A 93 1.61 24.59 -1.61
N PHE A 94 0.49 25.27 -1.83
CA PHE A 94 -0.11 25.28 -3.15
C PHE A 94 0.99 25.84 -4.07
N GLY A 95 1.89 24.96 -4.51
CA GLY A 95 2.46 25.14 -5.82
C GLY A 95 1.24 25.25 -6.72
N VAL A 96 0.95 26.48 -7.15
CA VAL A 96 -0.02 26.78 -8.18
C VAL A 96 0.35 25.84 -9.34
N CYS A 97 -0.38 24.74 -9.47
CA CYS A 97 -0.52 24.12 -10.77
C CYS A 97 -1.70 24.87 -11.40
N PRO A 98 -1.53 25.46 -12.60
CA PRO A 98 -2.65 26.09 -13.27
C PRO A 98 -3.77 25.05 -13.39
N VAL A 99 -4.99 25.46 -13.02
CA VAL A 99 -6.19 24.73 -13.38
C VAL A 99 -6.19 24.70 -14.90
N GLU A 100 -5.99 23.52 -15.50
CA GLU A 100 -6.12 23.38 -16.95
C GLU A 100 -7.54 23.85 -17.32
N PRO A 101 -7.70 24.92 -18.11
CA PRO A 101 -9.03 25.35 -18.50
C PRO A 101 -9.65 24.23 -19.34
N LYS A 102 -10.87 23.83 -18.97
CA LYS A 102 -11.68 23.00 -19.85
C LYS A 102 -11.87 23.76 -21.17
N SER A 103 -11.31 23.24 -22.25
CA SER A 103 -11.76 23.56 -23.60
C SER A 103 -13.10 22.85 -23.83
N GLU A 104 -14.11 23.65 -24.18
CA GLU A 104 -15.34 23.20 -24.85
C GLU A 104 -15.06 22.30 -26.06
#